data_AF-A0A1V5NBI4-F1
#
_entry.id   AF-A0A1V5NBI4-F1
#
_cell.length_a   1.000
_cell.length_b   1.000
_cell.length_c   1.000
_cell.angle_alpha   90.00
_cell.angle_beta   90.00
_cell.angle_gamma   90.00
#
_symmetry.space_group_name_H-M   'P 1'
#
loop_
_entity.id
_entity.type
_entity.pdbx_description
1 polymer ?
#
loop_
_entity_poly.entity_id
_entity_poly.type
_entity_poly.pdbx_seq_one_letter_code
_entity_poly.pdbx_strand_id
1 'polypeptide(L)'
;MDENKGIYNFNEIEKKWQNFWETNKTFAAKDNDPKPKYYVLDMFPYPSAQGLHVGHPEGYTASDIVARFKRMNGFNVLHPIGWDAFGLPAEQYAVKTGTHPAITTQQNIDNMRRQIKALGFSYDWDRQVDTTDPNYFKWTQWIFLKLFNSYFDETENKAKPISELIQNLEKEKFYISPDGRPVNANPIPAVMGIPVGNRKWAELTKQEQQDFLNNQRLAYEDEVAVNWCPELGTVLANEEVIGGVANQCASGCFESQNMQTGSKRICNSSIGRSLLKNFKPIGSAKVSAPKSTSKSMASKK
;
A
#
# COMPACT_ATOMS: atom_id res chain seq x y z
N MET A 1 57.72 -3.98 -13.11
CA MET A 1 56.51 -4.76 -13.44
C MET A 1 55.45 -4.33 -12.46
N ASP A 2 54.26 -3.98 -12.93
CA ASP A 2 53.19 -3.47 -12.08
C ASP A 2 52.67 -4.62 -11.18
N GLU A 3 52.97 -4.54 -9.88
CA GLU A 3 52.66 -5.58 -8.88
C GLU A 3 51.15 -5.83 -8.74
N ASN A 4 50.29 -4.99 -9.35
CA ASN A 4 48.84 -5.11 -9.30
C ASN A 4 48.21 -5.71 -10.58
N LYS A 5 49.00 -6.13 -11.57
CA LYS A 5 48.45 -6.66 -12.83
C LYS A 5 47.79 -8.03 -12.60
N GLY A 6 46.46 -8.04 -12.50
CA GLY A 6 45.63 -9.25 -12.33
C GLY A 6 44.83 -9.33 -11.03
N ILE A 7 44.96 -8.35 -10.13
CA ILE A 7 44.17 -8.30 -8.89
C ILE A 7 42.81 -7.64 -9.17
N TYR A 8 41.72 -8.27 -8.70
CA TYR A 8 40.37 -7.71 -8.82
C TYR A 8 40.21 -6.49 -7.89
N ASN A 9 40.29 -5.29 -8.46
CA ASN A 9 40.05 -4.03 -7.75
C ASN A 9 38.57 -3.63 -7.80
N PHE A 10 37.79 -4.11 -6.84
CA PHE A 10 36.35 -3.82 -6.75
C PHE A 10 36.07 -2.32 -6.63
N ASN A 11 36.91 -1.55 -5.92
CA ASN A 11 36.69 -0.10 -5.72
C ASN A 11 36.65 0.67 -7.05
N GLU A 12 37.48 0.29 -8.02
CA GLU A 12 37.51 0.91 -9.34
C GLU A 12 36.45 0.33 -10.28
N ILE A 13 36.30 -1.00 -10.27
CA ILE A 13 35.41 -1.71 -11.19
C ILE A 13 33.94 -1.40 -10.89
N GLU A 14 33.54 -1.42 -9.61
CA GLU A 14 32.16 -1.15 -9.21
C GLU A 14 31.76 0.29 -9.54
N LYS A 15 32.58 1.27 -9.15
CA LYS A 15 32.34 2.69 -9.46
C LYS A 15 32.24 2.93 -10.96
N LYS A 16 33.13 2.31 -11.76
CA LYS A 16 33.09 2.42 -13.23
C LYS A 16 31.74 1.98 -13.78
N TRP A 17 31.27 0.79 -13.39
CA TRP A 17 30.02 0.24 -13.93
C TRP A 17 28.78 0.93 -13.39
N GLN A 18 28.76 1.30 -12.10
CA GLN A 18 27.68 2.08 -11.50
C GLN A 18 27.50 3.43 -12.23
N ASN A 19 28.60 4.15 -12.45
CA ASN A 19 28.59 5.42 -13.21
C ASN A 19 28.11 5.21 -14.66
N PHE A 20 28.56 4.14 -15.30
CA PHE A 20 28.13 3.80 -16.66
C PHE A 20 26.61 3.56 -16.70
N TRP A 21 26.07 2.74 -15.79
CA TRP A 21 24.65 2.41 -15.76
C TRP A 21 23.78 3.62 -15.46
N GLU A 22 24.20 4.46 -14.52
CA GLU A 22 23.49 5.69 -14.16
C GLU A 22 23.48 6.69 -15.31
N THR A 23 24.64 6.98 -15.91
CA THR A 23 24.78 7.93 -17.02
C THR A 23 23.97 7.49 -18.23
N ASN A 24 23.99 6.20 -18.56
CA ASN A 24 23.29 5.65 -19.72
C ASN A 24 21.82 5.28 -19.43
N LYS A 25 21.32 5.53 -18.21
CA LYS A 25 19.97 5.11 -17.77
C LYS A 25 19.69 3.64 -18.11
N THR A 26 20.70 2.77 -17.91
CA THR A 26 20.71 1.37 -18.41
C THR A 26 19.52 0.55 -17.92
N PHE A 27 19.01 0.87 -16.73
CA PHE A 27 17.95 0.12 -16.08
C PHE A 27 16.57 0.77 -16.18
N ALA A 28 16.46 1.94 -16.83
CA ALA A 28 15.20 2.65 -16.99
C ALA A 28 14.25 1.89 -17.92
N ALA A 29 13.02 1.69 -17.46
CA ALA A 29 11.98 1.07 -18.28
C ALA A 29 11.44 2.09 -19.29
N LYS A 30 11.14 1.64 -20.52
CA LYS A 30 10.56 2.50 -21.55
C LYS A 30 9.05 2.33 -21.60
N ASP A 31 8.32 3.44 -21.61
CA ASP A 31 6.88 3.39 -21.82
C ASP A 31 6.59 2.97 -23.26
N ASN A 32 5.55 2.15 -23.44
CA ASN A 32 5.12 1.63 -24.75
C ASN A 32 6.21 0.85 -25.52
N ASP A 33 7.19 0.27 -24.82
CA ASP A 33 8.18 -0.61 -25.44
C ASP A 33 7.48 -1.88 -25.98
N PRO A 34 7.78 -2.32 -27.22
CA PRO A 34 7.19 -3.53 -27.81
C PRO A 34 7.62 -4.83 -27.11
N LYS A 35 8.68 -4.80 -26.29
CA LYS A 35 9.13 -5.95 -25.51
C LYS A 35 8.08 -6.37 -24.46
N PRO A 36 8.05 -7.66 -24.08
CA PRO A 36 7.18 -8.12 -23.00
C PRO A 36 7.52 -7.40 -21.69
N LYS A 37 6.50 -6.90 -21.00
CA LYS A 37 6.64 -6.20 -19.72
C LYS A 37 6.94 -7.16 -18.57
N TYR A 38 7.76 -6.73 -17.63
CA TYR A 38 7.94 -7.41 -16.34
C TYR A 38 8.08 -6.37 -15.22
N TYR A 39 7.34 -6.54 -14.13
CA TYR A 39 7.39 -5.63 -12.98
C TYR A 39 8.00 -6.36 -11.79
N VAL A 40 9.15 -5.87 -11.33
CA VAL A 40 9.80 -6.31 -10.10
C VAL A 40 9.62 -5.19 -9.08
N LEU A 41 9.13 -5.53 -7.89
CA LEU A 41 8.88 -4.55 -6.84
C LEU A 41 9.38 -5.10 -5.51
N ASP A 42 10.20 -4.30 -4.86
CA ASP A 42 10.57 -4.47 -3.46
C ASP A 42 9.61 -3.70 -2.57
N MET A 43 9.36 -4.19 -1.36
CA MET A 43 8.81 -3.34 -0.31
C MET A 43 9.85 -2.27 -0.01
N PHE A 44 9.56 -1.04 -0.43
CA PHE A 44 10.50 0.07 -0.35
C PHE A 44 10.68 0.52 1.11
N PRO A 45 11.87 1.01 1.50
CA PRO A 45 12.24 1.08 2.89
C PRO A 45 11.67 2.33 3.59
N TYR A 46 11.56 2.22 4.92
CA TYR A 46 11.32 3.37 5.81
C TYR A 46 12.64 4.15 6.01
N PRO A 47 12.73 5.44 5.63
CA PRO A 47 13.90 6.29 5.89
C PRO A 47 13.90 6.84 7.33
N SER A 48 13.53 6.00 8.29
CA SER A 48 13.43 6.35 9.71
C SER A 48 14.69 6.02 10.52
N ALA A 49 15.59 5.21 9.96
CA ALA A 49 16.89 4.90 10.54
C ALA A 49 18.02 5.67 9.84
N GLN A 50 19.19 5.72 10.47
CA GLN A 50 20.40 6.37 9.91
C GLN A 50 20.92 5.75 8.61
N GLY A 51 20.34 4.64 8.13
CA GLY A 51 20.70 4.03 6.84
C GLY A 51 20.16 2.62 6.67
N LEU A 52 20.61 1.93 5.63
CA LEU A 52 20.27 0.53 5.37
C LEU A 52 20.85 -0.41 6.44
N HIS A 53 20.03 -1.31 6.96
CA HIS A 53 20.48 -2.53 7.65
C HIS A 53 20.66 -3.71 6.68
N VAL A 54 21.35 -4.77 7.12
CA VAL A 54 21.68 -5.98 6.32
C VAL A 54 20.48 -6.73 5.73
N GLY A 55 19.32 -6.65 6.38
CA GLY A 55 18.08 -7.22 5.82
C GLY A 55 17.60 -6.55 4.51
N HIS A 56 17.90 -5.27 4.26
CA HIS A 56 17.47 -4.65 2.99
C HIS A 56 18.23 -5.23 1.80
N PRO A 57 19.59 -5.26 1.79
CA PRO A 57 20.32 -5.88 0.69
C PRO A 57 19.97 -7.34 0.48
N GLU A 58 19.65 -8.10 1.54
CA GLU A 58 19.27 -9.51 1.42
C GLU A 58 18.04 -9.69 0.50
N GLY A 59 16.95 -8.97 0.79
CA GLY A 59 15.74 -9.01 -0.05
C GLY A 59 15.97 -8.42 -1.43
N TYR A 60 16.61 -7.24 -1.50
CA TYR A 60 16.80 -6.50 -2.76
C TYR A 60 17.77 -7.22 -3.72
N THR A 61 18.68 -8.05 -3.22
CA THR A 61 19.56 -8.85 -4.08
C THR A 61 18.75 -9.90 -4.85
N ALA A 62 17.78 -10.56 -4.20
CA ALA A 62 16.96 -11.56 -4.86
C ALA A 62 16.11 -10.95 -5.99
N SER A 63 15.47 -9.82 -5.74
CA SER A 63 14.69 -9.10 -6.74
C SER A 63 15.57 -8.55 -7.87
N ASP A 64 16.75 -8.02 -7.56
CA ASP A 64 17.72 -7.54 -8.56
C ASP A 64 18.20 -8.65 -9.50
N ILE A 65 18.48 -9.85 -8.97
CA ILE A 65 18.83 -11.03 -9.78
C ILE A 65 17.69 -11.34 -10.77
N VAL A 66 16.44 -11.35 -10.31
CA VAL A 66 15.28 -11.59 -11.20
C VAL A 66 15.15 -10.49 -12.24
N ALA A 67 15.30 -9.22 -11.84
CA ALA A 67 15.20 -8.08 -12.74
C ALA A 67 16.24 -8.15 -13.86
N ARG A 68 17.51 -8.40 -13.51
CA ARG A 68 18.61 -8.58 -14.47
C ARG A 68 18.40 -9.78 -15.37
N PHE A 69 18.03 -10.94 -14.80
CA PHE A 69 17.71 -12.13 -15.57
C PHE A 69 16.62 -11.86 -16.61
N LYS A 70 15.52 -11.19 -16.22
CA LYS A 70 14.43 -10.86 -17.14
C LYS A 70 14.85 -9.87 -18.22
N ARG A 71 15.65 -8.84 -17.89
CA ARG A 71 16.22 -7.92 -18.89
C ARG A 71 17.07 -8.68 -19.92
N MET A 72 17.92 -9.60 -19.48
CA MET A 72 18.76 -10.44 -20.35
C MET A 72 17.94 -11.39 -21.24
N ASN A 73 16.75 -11.78 -20.80
CA ASN A 73 15.79 -12.56 -21.60
C ASN A 73 14.90 -11.69 -22.53
N GLY A 74 15.23 -10.41 -22.71
CA GLY A 74 14.55 -9.54 -23.66
C GLY A 74 13.28 -8.85 -23.15
N PHE A 75 13.01 -8.87 -21.83
CA PHE A 75 11.88 -8.15 -21.26
C PHE A 75 12.17 -6.66 -21.06
N ASN A 76 11.14 -5.82 -21.16
CA ASN A 76 11.15 -4.46 -20.63
C ASN A 76 10.79 -4.52 -19.14
N VAL A 77 11.80 -4.36 -18.29
CA VAL A 77 11.67 -4.57 -16.85
C VAL A 77 11.58 -3.23 -16.14
N LEU A 78 10.43 -2.99 -15.49
CA LEU A 78 10.28 -1.94 -14.49
C LEU A 78 10.71 -2.50 -13.14
N HIS A 79 11.76 -1.93 -12.55
CA HIS A 79 12.23 -2.23 -11.20
C HIS A 79 12.44 -0.89 -10.49
N PRO A 80 11.40 -0.28 -9.92
CA PRO A 80 11.48 1.02 -9.28
C PRO A 80 11.83 0.86 -7.80
N ILE A 81 12.11 1.98 -7.16
CA ILE A 81 12.24 2.06 -5.71
C ILE A 81 11.50 3.29 -5.20
N GLY A 82 11.16 3.32 -3.91
CA GLY A 82 10.57 4.49 -3.28
C GLY A 82 11.07 4.68 -1.86
N TRP A 83 10.43 5.57 -1.12
CA TRP A 83 10.68 5.83 0.29
C TRP A 83 9.36 5.93 1.03
N ASP A 84 9.15 5.07 2.03
CA ASP A 84 7.96 5.11 2.89
C ASP A 84 8.24 6.04 4.06
N ALA A 85 8.12 7.32 3.77
CA ALA A 85 8.76 8.41 4.50
C ALA A 85 7.87 9.08 5.54
N PHE A 86 6.59 8.72 5.61
CA PHE A 86 5.66 9.16 6.65
C PHE A 86 5.64 8.20 7.85
N GLY A 87 5.01 8.63 8.93
CA GLY A 87 4.66 7.77 10.06
C GLY A 87 5.57 7.90 11.26
N LEU A 88 5.19 7.16 12.31
CA LEU A 88 5.77 7.25 13.65
C LEU A 88 7.29 7.06 13.69
N PRO A 89 7.90 6.13 12.91
CA PRO A 89 9.35 5.97 12.96
C PRO A 89 10.12 7.24 12.57
N ALA A 90 9.64 8.00 11.58
CA ALA A 90 10.28 9.26 11.17
C ALA A 90 10.07 10.37 12.21
N GLU A 91 8.88 10.45 12.80
CA GLU A 91 8.54 11.43 13.85
C GLU A 91 9.33 11.19 15.14
N GLN A 92 9.44 9.93 15.59
CA GLN A 92 10.22 9.58 16.78
C GLN A 92 11.70 9.91 16.61
N TYR A 93 12.26 9.65 15.41
CA TYR A 93 13.65 10.01 15.11
C TYR A 93 13.86 11.52 15.15
N ALA A 94 12.93 12.29 14.59
CA ALA A 94 12.93 13.75 14.63
C ALA A 94 12.88 14.30 16.07
N VAL A 95 12.01 13.74 16.92
CA VAL A 95 11.93 14.09 18.36
C VAL A 95 13.25 13.81 19.07
N LYS A 96 13.83 12.61 18.88
CA LYS A 96 15.09 12.21 19.51
C LYS A 96 16.27 13.10 19.11
N THR A 97 16.27 13.58 17.86
CA THR A 97 17.36 14.40 17.30
C THR A 97 17.13 15.90 17.41
N GLY A 98 15.96 16.34 17.87
CA GLY A 98 15.59 17.74 17.94
C GLY A 98 15.55 18.45 16.58
N THR A 99 15.36 17.70 15.48
CA THR A 99 15.40 18.22 14.10
C THR A 99 14.05 17.99 13.43
N HIS A 100 13.60 18.92 12.58
CA HIS A 100 12.31 18.78 11.91
C HIS A 100 12.24 17.51 11.04
N PRO A 101 11.14 16.72 11.08
CA PRO A 101 11.04 15.43 10.39
C PRO A 101 11.38 15.49 8.89
N ALA A 102 10.89 16.52 8.19
CA ALA A 102 11.20 16.69 6.76
C ALA A 102 12.71 16.74 6.46
N ILE A 103 13.50 17.34 7.36
CA ILE A 103 14.95 17.47 7.19
C ILE A 103 15.62 16.13 7.44
N THR A 104 15.30 15.47 8.56
CA THR A 104 15.89 14.17 8.91
C THR A 104 15.53 13.09 7.89
N THR A 105 14.27 13.07 7.45
CA THR A 105 13.77 12.15 6.42
C THR A 105 14.52 12.34 5.10
N GLN A 106 14.68 13.58 4.63
CA GLN A 106 15.43 13.85 3.40
C GLN A 106 16.90 13.40 3.50
N GLN A 107 17.55 13.69 4.63
CA GLN A 107 18.94 13.25 4.88
C GLN A 107 19.07 11.72 4.89
N ASN A 108 18.12 11.02 5.51
CA ASN A 108 18.09 9.57 5.53
C ASN A 108 17.84 8.99 4.13
N ILE A 109 16.91 9.56 3.37
CA ILE A 109 16.65 9.22 1.97
C ILE A 109 17.93 9.35 1.13
N ASP A 110 18.63 10.47 1.25
CA ASP A 110 19.86 10.72 0.49
C ASP A 110 20.97 9.71 0.86
N ASN A 111 21.11 9.40 2.15
CA ASN A 111 22.07 8.41 2.61
C ASN A 111 21.72 6.99 2.13
N MET A 112 20.47 6.57 2.26
CA MET A 112 20.01 5.26 1.77
C MET A 112 20.14 5.18 0.26
N ARG A 113 19.77 6.23 -0.49
CA ARG A 113 19.97 6.31 -1.94
C ARG A 113 21.43 6.05 -2.30
N ARG A 114 22.37 6.73 -1.63
CA ARG A 114 23.81 6.54 -1.82
C ARG A 114 24.24 5.10 -1.53
N GLN A 115 23.78 4.52 -0.43
CA GLN A 115 24.11 3.13 -0.06
C GLN A 115 23.56 2.11 -1.06
N ILE A 116 22.30 2.26 -1.48
CA ILE A 116 21.66 1.39 -2.49
C ILE A 116 22.39 1.49 -3.84
N LYS A 117 22.75 2.71 -4.27
CA LYS A 117 23.54 2.90 -5.50
C LYS A 117 24.92 2.25 -5.40
N ALA A 118 25.58 2.35 -4.25
CA ALA A 118 26.87 1.72 -4.02
C ALA A 118 26.81 0.18 -4.07
N LEU A 119 25.66 -0.44 -3.78
CA LEU A 119 25.43 -1.88 -3.95
C LEU A 119 25.18 -2.27 -5.42
N GLY A 120 24.97 -1.31 -6.31
CA GLY A 120 24.83 -1.55 -7.75
C GLY A 120 23.49 -2.19 -8.16
N PHE A 121 22.43 -2.04 -7.37
CA PHE A 121 21.10 -2.54 -7.73
C PHE A 121 20.53 -1.86 -8.98
N SER A 122 19.81 -2.63 -9.78
CA SER A 122 19.31 -2.27 -11.11
C SER A 122 17.97 -1.53 -11.11
N TYR A 123 17.86 -0.54 -10.22
CA TYR A 123 16.68 0.30 -10.09
C TYR A 123 16.54 1.33 -11.21
N ASP A 124 15.29 1.60 -11.55
CA ASP A 124 14.86 2.74 -12.34
C ASP A 124 14.69 3.96 -11.43
N TRP A 125 15.76 4.73 -11.26
CA TRP A 125 15.78 5.91 -10.40
C TRP A 125 14.91 7.07 -10.91
N ASP A 126 14.54 7.08 -12.20
CA ASP A 126 13.66 8.12 -12.75
C ASP A 126 12.20 7.92 -12.32
N ARG A 127 11.86 6.72 -11.87
CA ARG A 127 10.55 6.38 -11.28
C ARG A 127 10.61 6.24 -9.76
N GLN A 128 11.58 6.89 -9.13
CA GLN A 128 11.63 6.98 -7.68
C GLN A 128 10.44 7.79 -7.14
N VAL A 129 9.85 7.33 -6.04
CA VAL A 129 8.79 8.05 -5.32
C VAL A 129 9.16 8.26 -3.86
N ASP A 130 8.64 9.33 -3.28
CA ASP A 130 8.71 9.65 -1.86
C ASP A 130 7.28 9.91 -1.38
N THR A 131 6.82 9.18 -0.37
CA THR A 131 5.45 9.32 0.11
C THR A 131 5.17 10.68 0.75
N THR A 132 6.21 11.42 1.17
CA THR A 132 6.11 12.77 1.74
C THR A 132 6.09 13.88 0.70
N ASP A 133 6.35 13.58 -0.58
CA ASP A 133 6.24 14.56 -1.67
C ASP A 133 4.76 14.95 -1.87
N PRO A 134 4.40 16.26 -1.86
CA PRO A 134 3.08 16.74 -2.21
C PRO A 134 2.55 16.23 -3.56
N ASN A 135 3.43 15.97 -4.52
CA ASN A 135 3.05 15.39 -5.81
C ASN A 135 2.65 13.92 -5.72
N TYR A 136 3.08 13.22 -4.67
CA TYR A 136 2.66 11.86 -4.37
C TYR A 136 1.38 11.87 -3.52
N PHE A 137 1.41 12.45 -2.32
CA PHE A 137 0.31 12.29 -1.36
C PHE A 137 -0.98 13.02 -1.77
N LYS A 138 -0.93 14.00 -2.70
CA LYS A 138 -2.16 14.59 -3.29
C LYS A 138 -3.06 13.52 -3.92
N TRP A 139 -2.48 12.45 -4.47
CA TRP A 139 -3.25 11.34 -5.02
C TRP A 139 -3.86 10.48 -3.93
N THR A 140 -3.16 10.29 -2.81
CA THR A 140 -3.72 9.63 -1.62
C THR A 140 -4.91 10.41 -1.06
N GLN A 141 -4.80 11.74 -0.95
CA GLN A 141 -5.91 12.62 -0.55
C GLN A 141 -7.08 12.53 -1.55
N TRP A 142 -6.79 12.55 -2.85
CA TRP A 142 -7.80 12.41 -3.88
C TRP A 142 -8.52 11.04 -3.82
N ILE A 143 -7.78 9.95 -3.62
CA ILE A 143 -8.36 8.60 -3.43
C ILE A 143 -9.25 8.58 -2.18
N PHE A 144 -8.79 9.18 -1.08
CA PHE A 144 -9.61 9.31 0.13
C PHE A 144 -10.93 10.03 -0.17
N LEU A 145 -10.89 11.17 -0.87
CA LEU A 145 -12.11 11.89 -1.27
C LEU A 145 -13.02 11.08 -2.20
N LYS A 146 -12.46 10.23 -3.07
CA LYS A 146 -13.24 9.31 -3.90
C LYS A 146 -13.97 8.27 -3.05
N LEU A 147 -13.28 7.68 -2.06
CA LEU A 147 -13.88 6.72 -1.14
C LEU A 147 -14.91 7.38 -0.22
N PHE A 148 -14.57 8.54 0.35
CA PHE A 148 -15.45 9.29 1.24
C PHE A 148 -16.75 9.67 0.52
N ASN A 149 -16.67 10.14 -0.73
CA ASN A 149 -17.85 10.54 -1.50
C ASN A 149 -18.56 9.39 -2.24
N SER A 150 -18.30 8.14 -1.86
CA SER A 150 -18.92 6.96 -2.46
C SER A 150 -19.49 6.01 -1.40
N TYR A 151 -20.55 5.29 -1.77
CA TYR A 151 -21.07 4.14 -1.03
C TYR A 151 -21.01 2.89 -1.92
N PHE A 152 -21.13 1.70 -1.32
CA PHE A 152 -21.24 0.47 -2.09
C PHE A 152 -22.70 0.11 -2.34
N ASP A 153 -23.08 -0.03 -3.60
CA ASP A 153 -24.40 -0.54 -3.98
C ASP A 153 -24.34 -2.06 -4.10
N GLU A 154 -24.99 -2.76 -3.15
CA GLU A 154 -25.03 -4.22 -3.14
C GLU A 154 -25.84 -4.81 -4.30
N THR A 155 -26.79 -4.06 -4.87
CA THR A 155 -27.63 -4.54 -5.97
C THR A 155 -26.88 -4.52 -7.30
N GLU A 156 -26.11 -3.45 -7.55
CA GLU A 156 -25.30 -3.31 -8.76
C GLU A 156 -23.85 -3.82 -8.58
N ASN A 157 -23.48 -4.23 -7.36
CA ASN A 157 -22.16 -4.72 -6.99
C ASN A 157 -21.01 -3.77 -7.39
N LYS A 158 -21.20 -2.46 -7.16
CA LYS A 158 -20.22 -1.43 -7.49
C LYS A 158 -20.29 -0.22 -6.54
N ALA A 159 -19.21 0.55 -6.49
CA ALA A 159 -19.21 1.84 -5.81
C ALA A 159 -20.01 2.87 -6.61
N LYS A 160 -20.85 3.66 -5.92
CA LYS A 160 -21.65 4.75 -6.52
C LYS A 160 -21.49 6.04 -5.70
N PRO A 161 -21.69 7.22 -6.32
CA PRO A 161 -21.59 8.49 -5.61
C PRO A 161 -22.59 8.57 -4.46
N ILE A 162 -22.15 9.01 -3.28
CA ILE A 162 -23.03 9.20 -2.11
C ILE A 162 -24.18 10.19 -2.40
N SER A 163 -23.96 11.14 -3.31
CA SER A 163 -24.97 12.09 -3.74
C SER A 163 -26.17 11.44 -4.42
N GLU A 164 -25.98 10.30 -5.08
CA GLU A 164 -27.09 9.54 -5.67
C GLU A 164 -27.96 8.92 -4.58
N LEU A 165 -27.34 8.38 -3.52
CA LEU A 165 -28.07 7.86 -2.37
C LEU A 165 -28.91 8.96 -1.70
N ILE A 166 -28.32 10.14 -1.48
CA ILE A 166 -29.01 11.31 -0.92
C ILE A 166 -30.22 11.67 -1.79
N GLN A 167 -30.05 11.79 -3.11
CA GLN A 167 -31.17 12.10 -4.01
C GLN A 167 -32.27 11.04 -3.99
N ASN A 168 -31.92 9.77 -3.86
CA ASN A 168 -32.90 8.69 -3.79
C ASN A 168 -33.66 8.70 -2.44
N LEU A 169 -33.00 9.08 -1.34
CA LEU A 169 -33.61 9.27 -0.02
C LEU A 169 -34.55 10.49 -0.01
N GLU A 170 -34.13 11.61 -0.59
CA GLU A 170 -34.93 12.84 -0.72
C GLU A 170 -36.18 12.64 -1.59
N LYS A 171 -36.09 11.80 -2.62
CA LYS A 171 -37.21 11.45 -3.52
C LYS A 171 -38.06 10.30 -2.98
N GLU A 172 -37.83 9.86 -1.74
CA GLU A 172 -38.54 8.74 -1.10
C GLU A 172 -38.48 7.43 -1.92
N LYS A 173 -37.42 7.23 -2.73
CA LYS A 173 -37.16 5.95 -3.39
C LYS A 173 -36.52 4.94 -2.43
N PHE A 174 -35.82 5.43 -1.41
CA PHE A 174 -35.32 4.64 -0.29
C PHE A 174 -35.86 5.19 1.03
N TYR A 175 -36.12 4.28 1.97
CA TYR A 175 -36.35 4.59 3.38
C TYR A 175 -35.17 4.10 4.23
N ILE A 176 -35.04 4.61 5.44
CA ILE A 176 -34.04 4.18 6.42
C ILE A 176 -34.68 3.15 7.33
N SER A 177 -34.14 1.94 7.36
CA SER A 177 -34.60 0.88 8.27
C SER A 177 -34.10 1.06 9.70
N PRO A 178 -34.72 0.40 10.70
CA PRO A 178 -34.24 0.40 12.07
C PRO A 178 -32.79 -0.07 12.25
N ASP A 179 -32.27 -0.93 11.36
CA ASP A 179 -30.89 -1.39 11.34
C ASP A 179 -29.94 -0.47 10.53
N GLY A 180 -30.41 0.72 10.13
CA GLY A 180 -29.59 1.76 9.51
C GLY A 180 -29.23 1.48 8.05
N ARG A 181 -30.04 0.71 7.32
CA ARG A 181 -29.82 0.38 5.90
C ARG A 181 -30.81 1.10 4.99
N PRO A 182 -30.42 1.41 3.74
CA PRO A 182 -31.36 1.89 2.74
C PRO A 182 -32.25 0.73 2.26
N VAL A 183 -33.57 0.90 2.32
CA VAL A 183 -34.57 -0.08 1.86
C VAL A 183 -35.39 0.50 0.72
N ASN A 184 -35.52 -0.23 -0.39
CA ASN A 184 -36.25 0.24 -1.57
C ASN A 184 -37.75 0.41 -1.24
N ALA A 185 -38.30 1.56 -1.61
CA ALA A 185 -39.73 1.83 -1.48
C ALA A 185 -40.57 0.88 -2.36
N ASN A 186 -40.02 0.36 -3.46
CA ASN A 186 -40.66 -0.64 -4.31
C ASN A 186 -40.16 -2.06 -3.95
N PRO A 187 -41.04 -3.07 -3.81
CA PRO A 187 -42.43 -3.11 -4.27
C PRO A 187 -43.47 -2.85 -3.16
N ILE A 188 -43.17 -2.04 -2.14
CA ILE A 188 -44.13 -1.79 -1.05
C ILE A 188 -45.34 -1.08 -1.67
N PRO A 189 -46.53 -1.73 -1.74
CA PRO A 189 -47.67 -1.12 -2.40
C PRO A 189 -48.01 0.18 -1.70
N ALA A 190 -48.31 1.24 -2.46
CA ALA A 190 -48.70 2.55 -1.91
C ALA A 190 -49.86 2.49 -0.89
N VAL A 191 -50.60 1.37 -0.86
CA VAL A 191 -51.71 1.06 0.04
C VAL A 191 -51.25 0.52 1.42
N MET A 192 -50.05 -0.05 1.55
CA MET A 192 -49.56 -0.64 2.81
C MET A 192 -48.83 0.35 3.74
N GLY A 193 -48.64 1.60 3.32
CA GLY A 193 -47.90 2.61 4.09
C GLY A 193 -46.40 2.29 4.21
N ILE A 194 -45.70 3.07 5.03
CA ILE A 194 -44.28 2.85 5.32
C ILE A 194 -44.17 1.63 6.26
N PRO A 195 -43.31 0.63 5.98
CA PRO A 195 -43.12 -0.50 6.88
C PRO A 195 -42.75 -0.02 8.29
N VAL A 196 -43.33 -0.68 9.30
CA VAL A 196 -43.19 -0.28 10.71
C VAL A 196 -41.71 -0.17 11.08
N GLY A 197 -41.34 0.99 11.63
CA GLY A 197 -39.97 1.29 12.09
C GLY A 197 -39.07 1.96 11.05
N ASN A 198 -39.46 1.99 9.77
CA ASN A 198 -38.70 2.73 8.76
C ASN A 198 -38.98 4.24 8.87
N ARG A 199 -37.95 5.06 8.66
CA ARG A 199 -38.03 6.52 8.69
C ARG A 199 -37.80 7.13 7.32
N LYS A 200 -38.46 8.25 7.05
CA LYS A 200 -38.16 9.11 5.89
C LYS A 200 -36.93 9.95 6.17
N TRP A 201 -36.18 10.27 5.11
CA TRP A 201 -35.02 11.16 5.22
C TRP A 201 -35.31 12.51 5.88
N ALA A 202 -36.49 13.08 5.60
CA ALA A 202 -36.94 14.35 6.17
C ALA A 202 -37.28 14.28 7.67
N GLU A 203 -37.43 13.08 8.24
CA GLU A 203 -37.70 12.87 9.67
C GLU A 203 -36.41 12.79 10.51
N LEU A 204 -35.24 12.71 9.87
CA LEU A 204 -33.95 12.66 10.53
C LEU A 204 -33.44 14.08 10.81
N THR A 205 -32.86 14.29 11.98
CA THR A 205 -32.06 15.47 12.30
C THR A 205 -30.80 15.52 11.43
N LYS A 206 -30.14 16.67 11.35
CA LYS A 206 -28.88 16.81 10.59
C LYS A 206 -27.78 15.86 11.07
N GLN A 207 -27.72 15.61 12.38
CA GLN A 207 -26.78 14.66 12.95
C GLN A 207 -27.11 13.22 12.51
N GLU A 208 -28.37 12.79 12.66
CA GLU A 208 -28.80 11.46 12.24
C GLU A 208 -28.60 11.23 10.72
N GLN A 209 -28.81 12.27 9.91
CA GLN A 209 -28.52 12.24 8.47
C GLN A 209 -27.02 11.99 8.21
N GLN A 210 -26.14 12.69 8.93
CA GLN A 210 -24.70 12.53 8.78
C GLN A 210 -24.22 11.15 9.24
N ASP A 211 -24.72 10.68 10.38
CA ASP A 211 -24.38 9.37 10.95
C ASP A 211 -24.85 8.23 10.02
N PHE A 212 -26.06 8.35 9.47
CA PHE A 212 -26.56 7.41 8.47
C PHE A 212 -25.64 7.38 7.24
N LEU A 213 -25.26 8.55 6.69
CA LEU A 213 -24.39 8.61 5.51
C LEU A 213 -22.99 8.08 5.80
N ASN A 214 -22.39 8.41 6.94
CA ASN A 214 -21.12 7.85 7.39
C ASN A 214 -21.18 6.31 7.44
N ASN A 215 -22.31 5.77 7.89
CA ASN A 215 -22.56 4.33 7.88
C ASN A 215 -22.68 3.69 6.50
N GLN A 216 -22.92 4.48 5.44
CA GLN A 216 -22.95 3.97 4.06
C GLN A 216 -21.64 4.20 3.29
N ARG A 217 -20.86 5.22 3.66
CA ARG A 217 -19.64 5.59 2.93
C ARG A 217 -18.56 4.50 2.99
N LEU A 218 -17.72 4.46 1.96
CA LEU A 218 -16.55 3.58 1.91
C LEU A 218 -15.42 4.05 2.85
N ALA A 219 -15.33 5.36 3.08
CA ALA A 219 -14.51 5.98 4.11
C ALA A 219 -15.36 6.97 4.91
N TYR A 220 -15.23 6.98 6.23
CA TYR A 220 -16.11 7.74 7.12
C TYR A 220 -15.40 8.14 8.41
N GLU A 221 -15.99 9.07 9.15
CA GLU A 221 -15.56 9.40 10.51
C GLU A 221 -16.48 8.71 11.51
N ASP A 222 -15.89 8.17 12.57
CA ASP A 222 -16.62 7.47 13.62
C ASP A 222 -15.94 7.68 14.98
N GLU A 223 -16.71 7.67 16.05
CA GLU A 223 -16.19 7.66 17.42
C GLU A 223 -16.10 6.22 17.88
N VAL A 224 -14.88 5.68 17.85
CA VAL A 224 -14.61 4.28 18.17
C VAL A 224 -13.58 4.18 19.27
N ALA A 225 -13.68 3.11 20.05
CA ALA A 225 -12.61 2.68 20.93
C ALA A 225 -11.37 2.36 20.09
N VAL A 226 -10.30 3.13 20.28
CA VAL A 226 -9.04 2.97 19.58
C VAL A 226 -7.94 2.48 20.52
N ASN A 227 -6.92 1.85 19.95
CA ASN A 227 -5.72 1.47 20.68
C ASN A 227 -4.84 2.72 20.84
N TRP A 228 -4.92 3.39 21.97
CA TRP A 228 -4.15 4.58 22.27
C TRP A 228 -2.82 4.20 22.93
N CYS A 229 -1.71 4.74 22.43
CA CYS A 229 -0.41 4.59 23.10
C CYS A 229 0.00 5.91 23.79
N PRO A 230 -0.09 6.01 25.14
CA PRO A 230 0.24 7.24 25.86
C PRO A 230 1.68 7.70 25.67
N GLU A 231 2.60 6.75 25.52
CA GLU A 231 4.04 7.02 25.30
C GLU A 231 4.29 7.73 23.97
N LEU A 232 3.56 7.34 22.92
CA LEU A 232 3.68 7.91 21.59
C LEU A 232 2.73 9.08 21.34
N GLY A 233 1.70 9.25 22.19
CA GLY A 233 0.67 10.26 22.03
C GLY A 233 -0.14 10.09 20.75
N THR A 234 -0.36 8.84 20.32
CA THR A 234 -1.02 8.54 19.04
C THR A 234 -1.90 7.28 19.11
N VAL A 235 -2.78 7.16 18.12
CA VAL A 235 -3.65 6.01 17.90
C VAL A 235 -2.90 4.96 17.05
N LEU A 236 -3.06 3.69 17.41
CA LEU A 236 -2.54 2.53 16.71
C LEU A 236 -3.67 1.76 16.02
N ALA A 237 -3.41 1.30 14.80
CA ALA A 237 -4.30 0.39 14.09
C ALA A 237 -4.30 -1.00 14.74
N ASN A 238 -5.33 -1.81 14.48
CA ASN A 238 -5.42 -3.17 15.02
C ASN A 238 -4.25 -4.05 14.57
N GLU A 239 -3.77 -3.86 13.34
CA GLU A 239 -2.62 -4.58 12.78
C GLU A 239 -1.29 -4.22 13.47
N GLU A 240 -1.24 -3.12 14.22
CA GLU A 240 -0.07 -2.69 15.01
C GLU A 240 -0.08 -3.24 16.45
N VAL A 241 -1.18 -3.90 16.84
CA VAL A 241 -1.31 -4.57 18.14
C VAL A 241 -1.30 -6.09 17.93
N ILE A 242 -0.15 -6.72 18.20
CA ILE A 242 0.06 -8.14 17.96
C ILE A 242 0.12 -8.86 19.31
N GLY A 243 -0.83 -9.77 19.56
CA GLY A 243 -0.85 -10.56 20.80
C GLY A 243 -1.10 -9.73 22.07
N GLY A 244 -1.79 -8.59 21.96
CA GLY A 244 -2.04 -7.68 23.09
C GLY A 244 -0.86 -6.76 23.42
N VAL A 245 0.13 -6.67 22.53
CA VAL A 245 1.29 -5.77 22.67
C VAL A 245 1.34 -4.82 21.48
N ALA A 246 1.46 -3.52 21.77
CA ALA A 246 1.68 -2.51 20.76
C ALA A 246 3.12 -2.59 20.24
N ASN A 247 3.31 -2.98 18.98
CA ASN A 247 4.64 -3.24 18.41
C ASN A 247 5.49 -1.96 18.25
N GLN A 248 4.84 -0.79 18.20
CA GLN A 248 5.50 0.51 18.04
C GLN A 248 5.82 1.20 19.38
N CYS A 249 5.28 0.73 20.51
CA CYS A 249 5.48 1.33 21.83
C CYS A 249 6.58 0.59 22.59
N ALA A 250 7.58 1.30 23.13
CA ALA A 250 8.71 0.66 23.82
C ALA A 250 8.26 -0.09 25.09
N SER A 251 7.22 0.42 25.75
CA SER A 251 6.55 -0.24 26.87
C SER A 251 5.68 -1.44 26.48
N GLY A 252 5.31 -1.57 25.20
CA GLY A 252 4.34 -2.56 24.72
C GLY A 252 2.88 -2.31 25.13
N CYS A 253 2.64 -1.28 25.95
CA CYS A 253 1.34 -0.96 26.51
C CYS A 253 0.50 -0.07 25.58
N PHE A 254 -0.80 -0.33 25.55
CA PHE A 254 -1.81 0.54 24.95
C PHE A 254 -3.07 0.54 25.83
N GLU A 255 -3.89 1.57 25.70
CA GLU A 255 -5.17 1.71 26.40
C GLU A 255 -6.29 1.83 25.38
N SER A 256 -7.49 1.38 25.73
CA SER A 256 -8.67 1.64 24.92
C SER A 256 -9.22 3.02 25.28
N GLN A 257 -9.27 3.93 24.30
CA GLN A 257 -9.87 5.26 24.47
C GLN A 257 -10.85 5.52 23.33
N ASN A 258 -12.00 6.12 23.63
CA ASN A 258 -12.94 6.54 22.58
C ASN A 258 -12.43 7.84 21.96
N MET A 259 -12.23 7.83 20.64
CA MET A 259 -11.80 8.99 19.88
C MET A 259 -12.50 9.04 18.52
N GLN A 260 -12.80 10.26 18.05
CA GLN A 260 -13.24 10.47 16.68
C GLN A 260 -12.07 10.20 15.73
N THR A 261 -12.22 9.22 14.84
CA THR A 261 -11.18 8.81 13.89
C THR A 261 -11.70 8.59 12.48
N GLY A 262 -10.82 8.78 11.50
CA GLY A 262 -11.09 8.43 10.11
C GLY A 262 -10.94 6.94 9.88
N SER A 263 -12.01 6.28 9.44
CA SER A 263 -12.08 4.83 9.22
C SER A 263 -12.32 4.48 7.75
N LYS A 264 -11.78 3.33 7.32
CA LYS A 264 -12.09 2.71 6.02
C LYS A 264 -12.91 1.45 6.24
N ARG A 265 -13.97 1.27 5.45
CA ARG A 265 -14.87 0.11 5.59
C ARG A 265 -14.29 -1.16 4.94
N ILE A 266 -13.47 -1.90 5.70
CA ILE A 266 -12.89 -3.18 5.26
C ILE A 266 -13.78 -4.36 5.67
N CYS A 267 -14.28 -4.37 6.92
CA CYS A 267 -15.15 -5.42 7.46
C CYS A 267 -16.64 -5.13 7.25
N ASN A 268 -17.47 -6.18 7.14
CA ASN A 268 -18.92 -6.13 6.86
C ASN A 268 -19.36 -5.45 5.54
N SER A 269 -18.42 -5.07 4.67
CA SER A 269 -18.70 -4.63 3.31
C SER A 269 -18.56 -5.77 2.30
N SER A 270 -19.12 -5.57 1.11
CA SER A 270 -18.81 -6.37 -0.09
C SER A 270 -17.31 -6.48 -0.37
N ILE A 271 -16.49 -5.51 0.08
CA ILE A 271 -15.02 -5.50 -0.05
C ILE A 271 -14.42 -6.63 0.80
N GLY A 272 -14.77 -6.75 2.07
CA GLY A 272 -14.33 -7.86 2.92
C GLY A 272 -14.76 -9.23 2.36
N ARG A 273 -16.00 -9.32 1.85
CA ARG A 273 -16.48 -10.54 1.17
C ARG A 273 -15.73 -10.84 -0.13
N SER A 274 -15.35 -9.80 -0.89
CA SER A 274 -14.55 -9.93 -2.11
C SER A 274 -13.11 -10.35 -1.81
N LEU A 275 -12.49 -9.77 -0.77
CA LEU A 275 -11.15 -10.16 -0.31
C LEU A 275 -11.11 -11.64 0.09
N LEU A 276 -12.11 -12.12 0.85
CA LEU A 276 -12.23 -13.53 1.21
C LEU A 276 -12.52 -14.44 0.01
N LYS A 277 -13.38 -14.02 -0.93
CA LYS A 277 -13.69 -14.79 -2.15
C LYS A 277 -12.51 -14.88 -3.12
N ASN A 278 -11.70 -13.82 -3.21
CA ASN A 278 -10.51 -13.77 -4.05
C ASN A 278 -9.28 -14.38 -3.38
N PHE A 279 -9.40 -14.81 -2.12
CA PHE A 279 -8.40 -15.61 -1.42
C PHE A 279 -8.38 -17.04 -2.00
N LYS A 280 -7.89 -17.18 -3.23
CA LYS A 280 -7.47 -18.47 -3.76
C LYS A 280 -6.05 -18.73 -3.24
N PRO A 281 -5.74 -19.94 -2.74
CA PRO A 281 -4.36 -20.31 -2.49
C PRO A 281 -3.57 -20.07 -3.77
N ILE A 282 -2.52 -19.26 -3.69
CA ILE A 282 -1.59 -19.08 -4.80
C ILE A 282 -0.82 -20.40 -4.93
N GLY A 283 -1.33 -21.32 -5.75
CA GLY A 283 -0.82 -22.69 -5.81
C GLY A 283 -1.25 -23.49 -7.03
N SER A 284 -0.56 -23.27 -8.15
CA SER A 284 0.03 -24.31 -9.04
C SER A 284 0.38 -23.72 -10.41
N ALA A 285 1.31 -22.76 -10.44
CA ALA A 285 2.11 -22.63 -11.64
C ALA A 285 2.91 -23.95 -11.75
N LYS A 286 2.49 -24.85 -12.64
CA LYS A 286 3.30 -26.01 -13.02
C LYS A 286 4.64 -25.48 -13.49
N VAL A 287 5.66 -25.56 -12.64
CA VAL A 287 7.04 -25.46 -13.08
C VAL A 287 7.27 -26.72 -13.89
N SER A 288 7.08 -26.63 -15.21
CA SER A 288 7.55 -27.64 -16.13
C SER A 288 9.08 -27.60 -16.10
N ALA A 289 9.70 -28.39 -15.23
CA ALA A 289 11.11 -28.69 -15.34
C ALA A 289 11.36 -29.25 -16.75
N PRO A 290 12.36 -28.76 -17.50
CA PRO A 290 12.74 -29.41 -18.74
C PRO A 290 13.17 -30.83 -18.39
N LYS A 291 12.56 -31.83 -19.04
CA LYS A 291 13.00 -33.22 -18.93
C LYS A 291 14.48 -33.29 -19.30
N SER A 292 15.32 -33.65 -18.34
CA SER A 292 16.70 -34.02 -18.65
C SER A 292 16.67 -35.25 -19.55
N THR A 293 17.11 -35.09 -20.80
CA THR A 293 17.45 -36.25 -21.63
C THR A 293 18.79 -36.78 -21.14
N SER A 294 18.74 -37.74 -20.22
CA SER A 294 19.89 -38.61 -19.96
C SER A 294 20.10 -39.50 -21.18
N LYS A 295 21.01 -39.09 -22.07
CA LYS A 295 21.62 -40.05 -23.01
C LYS A 295 22.64 -40.85 -22.20
N SER A 296 22.29 -42.09 -21.89
CA SER A 296 23.26 -43.06 -21.38
C SER A 296 24.32 -43.31 -22.45
N MET A 297 25.57 -42.92 -22.19
CA MET A 297 26.72 -43.51 -22.87
C MET A 297 26.91 -44.91 -22.27
N ALA A 298 26.37 -45.92 -22.96
CA ALA A 298 26.80 -47.30 -22.74
C ALA A 298 28.14 -47.48 -23.46
N SER A 299 29.17 -47.81 -22.69
CA SER A 299 30.45 -48.25 -23.21
C SER A 299 30.27 -49.55 -23.99
N LYS A 300 30.83 -49.61 -25.20
CA LYS A 300 31.15 -50.86 -25.86
C LYS A 300 32.67 -50.99 -25.86
N LYS A 301 33.14 -52.03 -25.16
CA LYS A 301 34.34 -52.77 -25.54
C LYS A 301 34.10 -53.45 -26.89
#